data_AF-A0A847QI65-F1
#
_entry.id   AF-A0A847QI65-F1
#
_cell.length_a   1.000
_cell.length_b   1.000
_cell.length_c   1.000
_cell.angle_alpha   90.00
_cell.angle_beta   90.00
_cell.angle_gamma   90.00
#
_symmetry.space_group_name_H-M   'P 1'
#
loop_
_entity.id
_entity.type
_entity.pdbx_description
1 polymer ?
#
loop_
_entity_poly.entity_id
_entity_poly.type
_entity_poly.pdbx_seq_one_letter_code
_entity_poly.pdbx_strand_id
1 'polypeptide(L)'
;MHSNDFSNMLTLMRAQNTYISQAVKYIFSLYSDLNLAGNTSFQEFALHFHTFIINHASSEGFSKAIETQQVCNYVLLDKLLTTQVLTAAENLETAISHLELVGRLNNTRTNPKLLLLNHSISLLEETELKIIEILESILENSCKIQLQN
;
A
#
# COMPACT_ATOMS: atom_id res chain seq x y z
N MET A 1 22.12 14.69 -5.41
CA MET A 1 21.43 13.55 -6.05
C MET A 1 20.03 13.33 -5.44
N HIS A 2 19.27 14.39 -5.07
CA HIS A 2 18.06 14.25 -4.24
C HIS A 2 16.73 14.55 -4.97
N SER A 3 16.77 15.18 -6.15
CA SER A 3 15.53 15.56 -6.86
C SER A 3 14.85 14.39 -7.56
N ASN A 4 15.60 13.35 -7.94
CA ASN A 4 15.07 12.24 -8.72
C ASN A 4 14.35 11.23 -7.80
N ASP A 5 14.92 10.94 -6.63
CA ASP A 5 14.35 9.98 -5.67
C ASP A 5 13.01 10.47 -5.11
N PHE A 6 12.89 11.77 -4.83
CA PHE A 6 11.62 12.36 -4.40
C PHE A 6 10.55 12.33 -5.51
N SER A 7 10.93 12.64 -6.76
CA SER A 7 10.02 12.54 -7.90
C SER A 7 9.57 11.09 -8.15
N ASN A 8 10.48 10.13 -7.98
CA ASN A 8 10.18 8.71 -8.06
C ASN A 8 9.22 8.28 -6.95
N MET A 9 9.46 8.73 -5.72
CA MET A 9 8.58 8.47 -4.58
C MET A 9 7.16 8.99 -4.82
N LEU A 10 7.00 10.25 -5.24
CA LEU A 10 5.67 10.81 -5.56
C LEU A 10 4.97 10.04 -6.68
N THR A 11 5.71 9.55 -7.67
CA THR A 11 5.17 8.73 -8.75
C THR A 11 4.66 7.39 -8.21
N LEU A 12 5.42 6.75 -7.32
CA LEU A 12 5.02 5.51 -6.65
C LEU A 12 3.79 5.72 -5.77
N MET A 13 3.73 6.79 -4.97
CA MET A 13 2.55 7.10 -4.13
C MET A 13 1.27 7.30 -4.97
N ARG A 14 1.38 7.93 -6.14
CA ARG A 14 0.26 8.05 -7.09
C ARG A 14 -0.16 6.71 -7.70
N ALA A 15 0.81 5.87 -8.06
CA ALA A 15 0.55 4.52 -8.53
C ALA A 15 -0.15 3.70 -7.45
N GLN A 16 0.31 3.79 -6.21
CA GLN A 16 -0.28 3.15 -5.04
C GLN A 16 -1.76 3.52 -4.88
N ASN A 17 -2.10 4.82 -4.89
CA ASN A 17 -3.49 5.29 -4.83
C ASN A 17 -4.36 4.76 -5.99
N THR A 18 -3.76 4.60 -7.16
CA THR A 18 -4.45 4.01 -8.32
C THR A 18 -4.77 2.54 -8.08
N TYR A 19 -3.81 1.76 -7.56
CA TYR A 19 -3.99 0.35 -7.25
C TYR A 19 -4.99 0.14 -6.10
N ILE A 20 -4.96 0.97 -5.07
CA ILE A 20 -5.96 0.99 -3.99
C ILE A 20 -7.36 1.17 -4.59
N SER A 21 -7.53 2.18 -5.43
CA SER A 21 -8.83 2.48 -6.07
C SER A 21 -9.33 1.33 -6.96
N GLN A 22 -8.42 0.62 -7.64
CA GLN A 22 -8.76 -0.55 -8.44
C GLN A 22 -9.15 -1.74 -7.56
N ALA A 23 -8.37 -2.04 -6.53
CA ALA A 23 -8.65 -3.13 -5.59
C ALA A 23 -10.02 -2.95 -4.91
N VAL A 24 -10.34 -1.73 -4.46
CA VAL A 24 -11.66 -1.42 -3.89
C VAL A 24 -12.80 -1.73 -4.86
N LYS A 25 -12.67 -1.35 -6.14
CA LYS A 25 -13.68 -1.66 -7.17
C LYS A 25 -13.87 -3.17 -7.34
N TYR A 26 -12.79 -3.93 -7.36
CA TYR A 26 -12.88 -5.39 -7.48
C TYR A 26 -13.52 -6.01 -6.23
N ILE A 27 -13.12 -5.61 -5.03
CA ILE A 27 -13.69 -6.06 -3.75
C ILE A 27 -15.21 -5.89 -3.73
N PHE A 28 -15.71 -4.68 -3.99
CA PHE A 28 -17.15 -4.43 -4.04
C PHE A 28 -17.85 -5.31 -5.07
N SER A 29 -17.25 -5.50 -6.23
CA SER A 29 -17.82 -6.33 -7.29
C SER A 29 -17.83 -7.83 -6.95
N LEU A 30 -16.96 -8.29 -6.05
CA LEU A 30 -16.85 -9.68 -5.62
C LEU A 30 -17.82 -10.04 -4.49
N TYR A 31 -18.33 -9.05 -3.74
CA TYR A 31 -19.45 -9.27 -2.80
C TYR A 31 -20.75 -9.72 -3.48
N SER A 32 -20.88 -9.53 -4.79
CA SER A 32 -22.00 -10.07 -5.57
C SER A 32 -21.87 -11.57 -5.89
N ASP A 33 -20.69 -12.16 -5.69
CA ASP A 33 -20.45 -13.60 -5.85
C ASP A 33 -20.71 -14.30 -4.51
N LEU A 34 -21.78 -15.10 -4.44
CA LEU A 34 -22.19 -15.81 -3.22
C LEU A 34 -21.12 -16.77 -2.68
N ASN A 35 -20.26 -17.31 -3.54
CA ASN A 35 -19.17 -18.19 -3.11
C ASN A 35 -18.07 -17.43 -2.36
N LEU A 36 -17.90 -16.14 -2.64
CA LEU A 36 -16.92 -15.26 -2.01
C LEU A 36 -17.51 -14.44 -0.87
N ALA A 37 -18.75 -13.99 -1.00
CA ALA A 37 -19.43 -13.20 0.04
C ALA A 37 -19.56 -13.96 1.37
N GLY A 38 -19.76 -15.27 1.33
CA GLY A 38 -19.80 -16.14 2.51
C GLY A 38 -18.44 -16.72 2.92
N ASN A 39 -17.37 -16.42 2.19
CA ASN A 39 -16.04 -16.96 2.48
C ASN A 39 -15.35 -16.14 3.57
N THR A 40 -15.04 -16.77 4.71
CA THR A 40 -14.38 -16.11 5.84
C THR A 40 -13.03 -15.51 5.45
N SER A 41 -12.20 -16.20 4.67
CA SER A 41 -10.91 -15.66 4.24
C SER A 41 -11.06 -14.41 3.37
N PHE A 42 -12.09 -14.36 2.51
CA PHE A 42 -12.37 -13.16 1.72
C PHE A 42 -12.89 -12.00 2.59
N GLN A 43 -13.67 -12.29 3.62
CA GLN A 43 -14.14 -11.28 4.58
C GLN A 43 -12.98 -10.70 5.40
N GLU A 44 -12.09 -11.56 5.91
CA GLU A 44 -10.88 -11.14 6.62
C GLU A 44 -9.94 -10.33 5.72
N PHE A 45 -9.75 -10.76 4.47
CA PHE A 45 -9.03 -9.98 3.46
C PHE A 45 -9.62 -8.56 3.33
N ALA A 46 -10.93 -8.44 3.13
CA ALA A 46 -11.59 -7.16 2.94
C ALA A 46 -11.49 -6.27 4.20
N LEU A 47 -11.57 -6.86 5.39
CA LEU A 47 -11.43 -6.15 6.67
C LEU A 47 -10.01 -5.59 6.86
N HIS A 48 -8.98 -6.41 6.65
CA HIS A 48 -7.60 -5.98 6.75
C HIS A 48 -7.24 -4.96 5.67
N PHE A 49 -7.73 -5.16 4.44
CA PHE A 49 -7.54 -4.19 3.37
C PHE A 49 -8.22 -2.85 3.65
N HIS A 50 -9.40 -2.86 4.27
CA HIS A 50 -10.07 -1.64 4.70
C HIS A 50 -9.29 -0.91 5.79
N THR A 51 -8.76 -1.64 6.77
CA THR A 51 -7.90 -1.08 7.83
C THR A 51 -6.63 -0.48 7.24
N PHE A 52 -6.00 -1.15 6.27
CA PHE A 52 -4.89 -0.61 5.50
C PHE A 52 -5.26 0.74 4.85
N ILE A 53 -6.40 0.84 4.14
CA ILE A 53 -6.84 2.08 3.49
C ILE A 53 -7.03 3.22 4.51
N ILE A 54 -7.64 2.94 5.67
CA ILE A 54 -7.85 3.95 6.71
C ILE A 54 -6.50 4.47 7.22
N ASN A 55 -5.55 3.58 7.49
CA ASN A 55 -4.23 3.95 8.00
C ASN A 55 -3.40 4.68 6.93
N HIS A 56 -3.49 4.25 5.67
CA HIS A 56 -2.87 4.89 4.52
C HIS A 56 -3.36 6.33 4.36
N ALA A 57 -4.68 6.54 4.30
CA ALA A 57 -5.29 7.86 4.11
C ALA A 57 -5.14 8.79 5.32
N SER A 58 -5.16 8.24 6.55
CA SER A 58 -5.00 9.04 7.77
C SER A 58 -3.55 9.38 8.10
N SER A 59 -2.57 8.74 7.44
CA SER A 59 -1.17 9.10 7.62
C SER A 59 -0.91 10.51 7.09
N GLU A 60 -0.22 11.32 7.89
CA GLU A 60 0.20 12.65 7.44
C GLU A 60 1.24 12.56 6.30
N GLY A 61 2.04 11.49 6.28
CA GLY A 61 3.03 11.21 5.24
C GLY A 61 2.40 11.05 3.87
N PHE A 62 1.34 10.26 3.71
CA PHE A 62 0.70 10.07 2.40
C PHE A 62 -0.18 11.26 1.99
N SER A 63 -0.98 11.81 2.92
CA SER A 63 -1.93 12.88 2.60
C SER A 63 -1.25 14.23 2.34
N LYS A 64 -0.22 14.61 3.12
CA LYS A 64 0.45 15.91 2.94
C LYS A 64 1.53 15.89 1.85
N ALA A 65 2.22 14.76 1.61
CA ALA A 65 3.26 14.65 0.58
C ALA A 65 2.77 14.95 -0.84
N ILE A 66 1.53 14.56 -1.14
CA ILE A 66 0.92 14.81 -2.45
C ILE A 66 0.57 16.30 -2.61
N GLU A 67 0.25 16.99 -1.51
CA GLU A 67 -0.18 18.39 -1.51
C GLU A 67 0.97 19.39 -1.44
N THR A 68 2.05 19.08 -0.73
CA THR A 68 3.21 19.97 -0.59
C THR A 68 4.30 19.63 -1.60
N GLN A 69 4.21 20.20 -2.79
CA GLN A 69 5.21 20.02 -3.84
C GLN A 69 6.58 20.67 -3.53
N GLN A 70 6.77 21.39 -2.40
CA GLN A 70 7.98 22.20 -2.16
C GLN A 70 8.49 22.40 -0.71
N VAL A 71 7.96 21.78 0.35
CA VAL A 71 8.40 22.15 1.72
C VAL A 71 8.80 20.95 2.58
N CYS A 72 10.12 20.85 2.79
CA CYS A 72 10.86 20.09 3.81
C CYS A 72 10.93 18.55 3.70
N ASN A 73 12.03 18.08 3.07
CA ASN A 73 12.44 16.66 3.00
C ASN A 73 12.42 15.93 4.35
N TYR A 74 12.87 16.54 5.45
CA TYR A 74 12.97 15.85 6.74
C TYR A 74 11.62 15.67 7.48
N VAL A 75 10.73 16.66 7.38
CA VAL A 75 9.42 16.58 8.05
C VAL A 75 8.52 15.57 7.35
N LEU A 76 8.70 15.38 6.04
CA LEU A 76 7.99 14.37 5.27
C LEU A 76 8.50 12.95 5.61
N LEU A 77 9.82 12.76 5.68
CA LEU A 77 10.47 11.49 6.06
C LEU A 77 10.04 11.03 7.46
N ASP A 78 10.08 11.92 8.45
CA ASP A 78 9.65 11.63 9.83
C ASP A 78 8.16 11.26 9.90
N LYS A 79 7.34 11.85 9.02
CA LYS A 79 5.89 11.58 8.90
C LYS A 79 5.55 10.31 8.11
N LEU A 80 6.47 9.82 7.30
CA LEU A 80 6.35 8.56 6.55
C LEU A 80 6.83 7.35 7.37
N LEU A 81 7.52 7.60 8.48
CA LEU A 81 7.90 6.59 9.48
C LEU A 81 6.91 6.53 10.66
N THR A 82 5.76 7.18 10.57
CA THR A 82 4.81 7.17 11.67
C THR A 82 4.20 5.79 11.84
N THR A 83 3.73 5.50 13.07
CA THR A 83 3.09 4.22 13.43
C THR A 83 1.99 3.82 12.44
N GLN A 84 1.28 4.79 11.84
CA GLN A 84 0.24 4.52 10.85
C GLN A 84 0.75 3.86 9.57
N VAL A 85 1.97 4.19 9.10
CA VAL A 85 2.55 3.57 7.89
C VAL A 85 2.93 2.12 8.17
N LEU A 86 3.58 1.86 9.31
CA LEU A 86 3.89 0.49 9.72
C LEU A 86 2.62 -0.35 9.91
N THR A 87 1.62 0.18 10.60
CA THR A 87 0.33 -0.50 10.78
C THR A 87 -0.40 -0.69 9.44
N ALA A 88 -0.26 0.24 8.48
CA ALA A 88 -0.78 0.04 7.14
C ALA A 88 -0.09 -1.15 6.45
N ALA A 89 1.24 -1.20 6.44
CA ALA A 89 2.00 -2.29 5.84
C ALA A 89 1.66 -3.66 6.47
N GLU A 90 1.56 -3.73 7.79
CA GLU A 90 1.15 -4.96 8.52
C GLU A 90 -0.26 -5.43 8.12
N ASN A 91 -1.20 -4.50 7.95
CA ASN A 91 -2.56 -4.83 7.52
C ASN A 91 -2.60 -5.24 6.04
N LEU A 92 -1.77 -4.66 5.19
CA LEU A 92 -1.65 -5.08 3.80
C LEU A 92 -1.11 -6.51 3.70
N GLU A 93 -0.06 -6.84 4.47
CA GLU A 93 0.53 -8.19 4.53
C GLU A 93 -0.49 -9.22 5.02
N THR A 94 -1.23 -8.89 6.08
CA THR A 94 -2.28 -9.76 6.60
C THR A 94 -3.40 -9.96 5.57
N ALA A 95 -3.78 -8.90 4.85
CA ALA A 95 -4.73 -8.99 3.76
C ALA A 95 -4.22 -9.92 2.65
N ILE A 96 -2.98 -9.76 2.19
CA ILE A 96 -2.37 -10.62 1.16
C ILE A 96 -2.44 -12.09 1.57
N SER A 97 -2.07 -12.40 2.82
CA SER A 97 -2.15 -13.75 3.38
C SER A 97 -3.55 -14.36 3.27
N HIS A 98 -4.59 -13.59 3.59
CA HIS A 98 -5.98 -14.05 3.46
C HIS A 98 -6.41 -14.21 2.00
N LEU A 99 -5.98 -13.32 1.11
CA LEU A 99 -6.28 -13.40 -0.31
C LEU A 99 -5.65 -14.64 -0.97
N GLU A 100 -4.45 -15.02 -0.57
CA GLU A 100 -3.83 -16.26 -1.01
C GLU A 100 -4.65 -17.50 -0.62
N LEU A 101 -5.21 -17.52 0.60
CA LEU A 101 -6.09 -18.61 1.05
C LEU A 101 -7.34 -18.70 0.16
N VAL A 102 -7.90 -17.57 -0.24
CA VAL A 102 -9.03 -17.52 -1.19
C VAL A 102 -8.62 -18.08 -2.56
N GLY A 103 -7.42 -17.76 -3.05
CA GLY A 103 -6.90 -18.24 -4.34
C GLY A 103 -6.57 -19.74 -4.39
N ARG A 104 -6.43 -20.40 -3.23
CA ARG A 104 -6.23 -21.85 -3.12
C ARG A 104 -7.52 -22.65 -3.30
N LEU A 105 -8.70 -22.01 -3.28
CA LEU A 105 -9.99 -22.66 -3.49
C LEU A 105 -10.24 -22.90 -4.99
N ASN A 106 -10.57 -24.14 -5.37
CA ASN A 106 -10.72 -24.52 -6.78
C ASN A 106 -11.83 -23.76 -7.52
N ASN A 107 -12.85 -23.27 -6.80
CA ASN A 107 -14.02 -22.61 -7.39
C ASN A 107 -13.81 -21.10 -7.62
N THR A 108 -12.69 -20.52 -7.14
CA THR A 108 -12.44 -19.08 -7.20
C THR A 108 -11.37 -18.72 -8.25
N ARG A 109 -10.53 -19.68 -8.66
CA ARG A 109 -9.43 -19.48 -9.63
C ARG A 109 -9.85 -19.00 -11.02
N THR A 110 -11.11 -19.21 -11.39
CA THR A 110 -11.65 -18.79 -12.69
C THR A 110 -12.39 -17.45 -12.62
N ASN A 111 -12.54 -16.85 -11.44
CA ASN A 111 -13.22 -15.57 -11.30
C ASN A 111 -12.27 -14.45 -11.80
N PRO A 112 -12.57 -13.79 -12.94
CA PRO A 112 -11.67 -12.81 -13.53
C PRO A 112 -11.47 -11.58 -12.64
N LYS A 113 -12.47 -11.21 -11.83
CA LYS A 113 -12.35 -10.10 -10.89
C LYS A 113 -11.43 -10.44 -9.72
N LEU A 114 -11.39 -11.70 -9.29
CA LEU A 114 -10.45 -12.15 -8.27
C LEU A 114 -9.01 -12.16 -8.81
N LEU A 115 -8.82 -12.58 -10.07
CA LEU A 115 -7.50 -12.49 -10.73
C LEU A 115 -7.01 -11.04 -10.84
N LEU A 116 -7.90 -10.13 -11.25
CA LEU A 116 -7.59 -8.70 -11.31
C LEU A 116 -7.30 -8.11 -9.93
N LEU A 117 -8.04 -8.53 -8.90
CA LEU A 117 -7.79 -8.16 -7.51
C LEU A 117 -6.40 -8.62 -7.06
N ASN A 118 -6.07 -9.90 -7.25
CA ASN A 118 -4.75 -10.44 -6.91
C ASN A 118 -3.63 -9.64 -7.59
N HIS A 119 -3.79 -9.35 -8.89
CA HIS A 119 -2.81 -8.56 -9.62
C HIS A 119 -2.67 -7.13 -9.07
N SER A 120 -3.79 -6.44 -8.79
CA SER A 120 -3.75 -5.10 -8.18
C SER A 120 -3.10 -5.12 -6.79
N ILE A 121 -3.32 -6.17 -6.00
CA ILE A 121 -2.70 -6.32 -4.69
C ILE A 121 -1.18 -6.58 -4.81
N SER A 122 -0.74 -7.43 -5.74
CA SER A 122 0.70 -7.63 -5.97
C SER A 122 1.41 -6.36 -6.43
N LEU A 123 0.79 -5.57 -7.32
CA LEU A 123 1.34 -4.28 -7.72
C LEU A 123 1.39 -3.27 -6.58
N LEU A 124 0.38 -3.31 -5.70
CA LEU A 124 0.31 -2.47 -4.51
C LEU A 124 1.44 -2.82 -3.52
N GLU A 125 1.65 -4.10 -3.24
CA GLU A 125 2.73 -4.62 -2.39
C GLU A 125 4.11 -4.21 -2.93
N GLU A 126 4.37 -4.45 -4.23
CA GLU A 126 5.63 -4.08 -4.86
C GLU A 126 5.88 -2.57 -4.79
N THR A 127 4.81 -1.77 -4.95
CA THR A 127 4.90 -0.31 -4.86
C THR A 127 5.21 0.14 -3.43
N GLU A 128 4.57 -0.47 -2.42
CA GLU A 128 4.83 -0.16 -1.01
C GLU A 128 6.28 -0.49 -0.63
N LEU A 129 6.79 -1.66 -1.06
CA LEU A 129 8.18 -2.05 -0.80
C LEU A 129 9.16 -1.04 -1.40
N LYS A 130 8.95 -0.62 -2.66
CA LYS A 130 9.80 0.39 -3.31
C LYS A 130 9.77 1.75 -2.62
N ILE A 131 8.61 2.14 -2.09
CA ILE A 131 8.46 3.38 -1.30
C ILE A 131 9.32 3.27 -0.03
N ILE A 132 9.25 2.14 0.68
CA ILE A 132 10.05 1.88 1.87
C ILE A 132 11.55 1.89 1.57
N GLU A 133 12.00 1.18 0.52
CA GLU A 133 13.41 1.13 0.11
C GLU A 133 13.97 2.53 -0.22
N ILE A 134 13.20 3.37 -0.92
CA ILE A 134 13.59 4.74 -1.22
C ILE A 134 13.68 5.57 0.07
N LEU A 135 12.75 5.38 1.00
CA LEU A 135 12.78 6.07 2.29
C LEU A 135 14.01 5.70 3.10
N GLU A 136 14.31 4.41 3.22
CA GLU A 136 15.51 3.92 3.89
C GLU A 136 16.78 4.50 3.27
N SER A 137 16.88 4.51 1.93
CA SER A 137 18.03 5.09 1.22
C SER A 137 18.18 6.60 1.50
N ILE A 138 17.09 7.35 1.52
CA ILE A 138 17.12 8.78 1.82
C ILE A 138 17.57 8.99 3.28
N LEU A 139 17.05 8.20 4.24
CA LEU A 139 17.41 8.28 5.64
C LEU A 139 18.90 7.98 5.88
N GLU A 140 19.41 6.89 5.31
CA GLU A 140 20.83 6.52 5.43
C GLU A 140 21.76 7.62 4.92
N ASN A 141 21.45 8.20 3.77
CA ASN A 141 22.23 9.28 3.19
C ASN A 141 22.15 10.56 4.04
N SER A 142 20.99 10.84 4.62
CA SER A 142 20.77 12.00 5.48
C SER A 142 21.52 11.90 6.83
N CYS A 143 21.61 10.69 7.40
CA CYS A 143 22.28 10.41 8.66
C CYS A 143 23.81 10.48 8.52
N LYS A 144 24.35 10.02 7.38
CA LYS A 144 25.79 10.16 7.05
C LYS A 144 26.26 11.61 6.96
N ILE A 145 25.41 12.52 6.46
CA ILE A 145 25.72 13.95 6.34
C ILE A 145 25.74 14.64 7.72
N GLN A 146 24.97 14.16 8.70
CA GLN A 146 24.96 14.72 10.07
C GLN A 146 26.14 14.26 10.93
N LEU A 147 26.72 13.09 10.67
CA LEU A 147 27.87 12.56 11.42
C LEU A 147 29.23 13.06 10.89
N GLN A 148 29.25 13.75 9.74
CA GLN A 148 30.46 14.30 9.12
C GLN A 148 30.62 15.83 9.30
N ASN A 149 29.65 16.49 9.94
CA ASN A 149 29.71 17.90 10.35
C ASN A 149 29.84 18.02 11.88
#